data_AF-A0A8S3UFP7-F1
#
_entry.id   AF-A0A8S3UFP7-F1
#
_cell.length_a   1.000
_cell.length_b   1.000
_cell.length_c   1.000
_cell.angle_alpha   90.00
_cell.angle_beta   90.00
_cell.angle_gamma   90.00
#
_symmetry.space_group_name_H-M   'P 1'
#
loop_
_entity.id
_entity.type
_entity.pdbx_description
1 polymer ?
#
loop_
_entity_poly.entity_id
_entity_poly.type
_entity_poly.pdbx_seq_one_letter_code
_entity_poly.pdbx_strand_id
1 'polypeptide(L)'
;MDNTLLPLYNVHIDDKPSIRTVYISNLFFSLIIVLILLQSNDIEQNPGPNSSRYSYQNIQIAGINVNSLRYKTDLIHSELGECDVICVSETKLKANVGSTDLVMPNFHNPDLFRKDRSTDGGGGILIYVRDSLHCKRRSDLEIAELESVCVEITTKTGRFLVVCFYRPPNAPVTSLDHFENLLDKVIDTDKNVILLGDLNIDLLKASPTSRISRICERYGIENVVKEPTRITSSTATLLDPIYMNNLSLLRNSMVLPSFCSDHSPTLIEINFSPARQKAYSKVVYDYESGDYASANMYLQRKNWNECFKNVHDINKINGLINQEVHHVMDTYIPKKKVLVRPRDKPWITTSIKVKTKSVNKS
;
A
#
# COMPACT_ATOMS: atom_id res chain seq x y z
N MET A 1 -61.49 -31.48 -52.36
CA MET A 1 -61.17 -32.24 -51.14
C MET A 1 -59.66 -32.19 -51.00
N ASP A 2 -59.20 -31.95 -49.77
CA ASP A 2 -57.82 -31.75 -49.32
C ASP A 2 -57.17 -30.41 -49.74
N ASN A 3 -57.12 -29.38 -48.88
CA ASN A 3 -56.40 -29.20 -47.60
C ASN A 3 -54.88 -29.49 -47.70
N THR A 4 -54.08 -28.42 -47.72
CA THR A 4 -53.02 -28.08 -46.73
C THR A 4 -52.21 -26.89 -47.28
N LEU A 5 -52.46 -25.66 -46.78
CA LEU A 5 -51.72 -24.94 -45.74
C LEU A 5 -50.57 -24.05 -46.27
N LEU A 6 -50.90 -22.79 -46.59
CA LEU A 6 -50.02 -21.64 -46.43
C LEU A 6 -50.83 -20.51 -45.78
N PRO A 7 -50.70 -20.25 -44.47
CA PRO A 7 -51.23 -19.05 -43.88
C PRO A 7 -50.22 -17.90 -44.04
N LEU A 8 -50.71 -16.86 -44.71
CA LEU A 8 -50.39 -15.45 -44.53
C LEU A 8 -49.72 -15.13 -43.19
N TYR A 9 -48.50 -14.60 -43.25
CA TYR A 9 -47.90 -13.91 -42.11
C TYR A 9 -48.69 -12.63 -41.85
N ASN A 10 -49.38 -12.62 -40.71
CA ASN A 10 -50.04 -11.45 -40.16
C ASN A 10 -49.05 -10.29 -40.02
N VAL A 11 -49.35 -9.17 -40.67
CA VAL A 11 -48.80 -7.86 -40.34
C VAL A 11 -49.66 -7.27 -39.23
N HIS A 12 -49.14 -7.22 -38.02
CA HIS A 12 -49.65 -6.36 -36.95
C HIS A 12 -48.50 -5.76 -36.13
N ILE A 13 -48.13 -4.52 -36.52
CA ILE A 13 -48.06 -3.30 -35.71
C ILE A 13 -47.72 -3.48 -34.21
N ASP A 14 -46.51 -3.10 -33.79
CA ASP A 14 -46.20 -1.94 -32.90
C ASP A 14 -44.84 -2.15 -32.19
N ASP A 15 -43.73 -1.74 -32.82
CA ASP A 15 -42.48 -1.46 -32.11
C ASP A 15 -42.31 0.05 -31.98
N LYS A 16 -43.06 0.67 -31.06
CA LYS A 16 -42.67 1.99 -30.57
C LYS A 16 -41.35 1.81 -29.80
N PRO A 17 -40.25 2.46 -30.23
CA PRO A 17 -39.01 2.38 -29.47
C PRO A 17 -39.29 2.89 -28.06
N SER A 18 -38.89 2.11 -27.06
CA SER A 18 -39.01 2.55 -25.67
C SER A 18 -38.37 3.92 -25.53
N ILE A 19 -38.97 4.79 -24.71
CA ILE A 19 -38.44 6.12 -24.38
C ILE A 19 -36.93 6.08 -24.05
N ARG A 20 -36.45 4.98 -23.45
CA ARG A 20 -35.01 4.72 -23.20
C ARG A 20 -34.15 4.71 -24.46
N THR A 21 -34.63 4.13 -25.55
CA THR A 21 -33.89 3.99 -26.82
C THR A 21 -33.71 5.35 -27.49
N VAL A 22 -34.69 6.25 -27.38
CA VAL A 22 -34.63 7.60 -28.00
C VAL A 22 -33.60 8.51 -27.31
N TYR A 23 -33.42 8.37 -25.99
CA TYR A 23 -32.48 9.21 -25.23
C TYR A 23 -31.01 8.87 -25.48
N ILE A 24 -30.65 7.60 -25.57
CA ILE A 24 -29.25 7.17 -25.69
C ILE A 24 -28.67 7.51 -27.08
N SER A 25 -29.51 7.51 -28.11
CA SER A 25 -29.11 7.87 -29.48
C SER A 25 -29.13 9.38 -29.77
N ASN A 26 -29.61 10.21 -28.84
CA ASN A 26 -29.67 11.66 -29.03
C ASN A 26 -28.43 12.34 -28.45
N LEU A 27 -27.50 12.74 -29.33
CA LEU A 27 -26.22 13.35 -28.95
C LEU A 27 -26.38 14.60 -28.06
N PHE A 28 -27.44 15.38 -28.26
CA PHE A 28 -27.72 16.57 -27.44
C PHE A 28 -28.12 16.21 -26.02
N PHE A 29 -28.89 15.14 -25.84
CA PHE A 29 -29.32 14.70 -24.51
C PHE A 29 -28.15 14.11 -23.71
N SER A 30 -27.28 13.34 -24.38
CA SER A 30 -26.02 12.86 -23.80
C SER A 30 -25.10 14.02 -23.38
N LEU A 31 -25.02 15.09 -24.18
CA LEU A 31 -24.23 16.27 -23.84
C LEU A 31 -24.80 17.00 -22.61
N ILE A 32 -26.13 17.14 -22.52
CA ILE A 32 -26.80 17.76 -21.37
C ILE A 32 -26.57 16.93 -20.09
N ILE A 33 -26.64 15.60 -20.18
CA ILE A 33 -26.33 14.72 -19.04
C ILE A 33 -24.87 14.92 -18.61
N VAL A 34 -23.91 14.95 -19.54
CA VAL A 34 -22.49 15.20 -19.22
C VAL A 34 -22.28 16.56 -18.56
N LEU A 35 -22.97 17.60 -19.02
CA LEU A 35 -22.89 18.95 -18.43
C LEU A 35 -23.50 19.02 -17.02
N ILE A 36 -24.63 18.33 -16.77
CA ILE A 36 -25.25 18.23 -15.45
C ILE A 36 -24.35 17.43 -14.49
N LEU A 37 -23.74 16.35 -14.99
CA LEU A 37 -22.78 15.54 -14.26
C LEU A 37 -21.53 16.37 -13.89
N LEU A 38 -21.00 17.17 -14.81
CA LEU A 38 -19.86 18.08 -14.54
C LEU A 38 -20.20 19.22 -13.55
N GLN A 39 -21.47 19.62 -13.44
CA GLN A 39 -21.94 20.59 -12.43
C GLN A 39 -22.22 19.94 -11.07
N SER A 40 -22.42 18.61 -11.05
CA SER A 40 -22.59 17.84 -9.84
C SER A 40 -21.19 17.52 -9.28
N ASN A 41 -20.71 18.33 -8.34
CA ASN A 41 -19.41 18.17 -7.67
C ASN A 41 -19.27 16.86 -6.83
N ASP A 42 -20.10 15.87 -7.11
CA ASP A 42 -20.28 14.60 -6.37
C ASP A 42 -20.15 13.39 -7.32
N ILE A 43 -19.39 13.55 -8.40
CA ILE A 43 -18.99 12.43 -9.26
C ILE A 43 -17.53 12.12 -8.97
N GLU A 44 -17.36 11.06 -8.19
CA GLU A 44 -16.09 10.36 -8.08
C GLU A 44 -15.55 10.09 -9.49
N GLN A 45 -14.37 10.62 -9.84
CA GLN A 45 -13.70 10.38 -11.14
C GLN A 45 -13.35 8.90 -11.37
N ASN A 46 -13.65 8.05 -10.40
CA ASN A 46 -13.35 6.64 -10.37
C ASN A 46 -14.66 5.83 -10.51
N PRO A 47 -15.13 5.55 -11.74
CA PRO A 47 -16.18 4.57 -11.90
C PRO A 47 -15.61 3.27 -11.33
N GLY A 48 -16.32 2.65 -10.38
CA GLY A 48 -15.87 1.42 -9.74
C GLY A 48 -15.27 0.43 -10.76
N PRO A 49 -14.27 -0.35 -10.34
CA PRO A 49 -13.32 -1.00 -11.24
C PRO A 49 -14.02 -1.76 -12.37
N ASN A 50 -13.68 -1.38 -13.61
CA ASN A 50 -14.11 -2.10 -14.80
C ASN A 50 -13.82 -3.58 -14.62
N SER A 51 -14.84 -4.41 -14.88
CA SER A 51 -14.79 -5.88 -14.81
C SER A 51 -13.92 -6.48 -15.92
N SER A 52 -12.73 -5.93 -16.18
CA SER A 52 -11.62 -6.75 -16.63
C SER A 52 -11.27 -7.65 -15.46
N ARG A 53 -11.19 -8.96 -15.70
CA ARG A 53 -10.69 -9.90 -14.69
C ARG A 53 -9.36 -9.32 -14.20
N TYR A 54 -9.31 -8.83 -12.96
CA TYR A 54 -8.05 -8.45 -12.32
C TYR A 54 -7.05 -9.57 -12.62
N SER A 55 -6.08 -9.29 -13.49
CA SER A 55 -4.91 -10.13 -13.55
C SER A 55 -4.23 -9.84 -12.24
N TYR A 56 -4.51 -10.66 -11.23
CA TYR A 56 -3.94 -10.60 -9.89
C TYR A 56 -2.43 -10.97 -9.91
N GLN A 57 -1.71 -10.46 -10.91
CA GLN A 57 -0.34 -10.79 -11.31
C GLN A 57 0.59 -9.58 -11.25
N ASN A 58 0.13 -8.48 -10.66
CA ASN A 58 0.92 -7.26 -10.57
C ASN A 58 1.23 -6.95 -9.11
N ILE A 59 2.38 -6.31 -8.89
CA ILE A 59 2.82 -5.77 -7.60
C ILE A 59 2.89 -4.25 -7.73
N GLN A 60 2.30 -3.55 -6.78
CA GLN A 60 2.39 -2.08 -6.69
C GLN A 60 3.47 -1.66 -5.70
N ILE A 61 4.37 -0.79 -6.15
CA ILE A 61 5.49 -0.27 -5.35
C ILE A 61 5.43 1.25 -5.38
N ALA A 62 5.40 1.87 -4.21
CA ALA A 62 5.41 3.31 -4.05
C ALA A 62 6.66 3.80 -3.31
N GLY A 63 7.13 5.00 -3.64
CA GLY A 63 8.19 5.73 -2.96
C GLY A 63 7.70 7.11 -2.52
N ILE A 64 8.06 7.54 -1.32
CA ILE A 64 7.71 8.87 -0.80
C ILE A 64 8.77 9.39 0.16
N ASN A 65 9.20 10.63 -0.03
CA ASN A 65 9.90 11.41 1.00
C ASN A 65 8.83 12.09 1.89
N VAL A 66 8.71 11.64 3.14
CA VAL A 66 7.65 12.11 4.05
C VAL A 66 8.05 13.32 4.88
N ASN A 67 9.33 13.70 4.87
CA ASN A 67 9.87 14.79 5.68
C ASN A 67 9.32 14.74 7.12
N SER A 68 9.75 13.73 7.89
CA SER A 68 9.20 13.27 9.18
C SER A 68 7.96 12.39 9.07
N LEU A 69 8.11 11.13 9.46
CA LEU A 69 7.04 10.12 9.49
C LEU A 69 6.15 10.23 10.74
N ARG A 70 6.65 10.82 11.84
CA ARG A 70 5.93 10.85 13.12
C ARG A 70 4.52 11.44 12.94
N TYR A 71 3.50 10.67 13.31
CA TYR A 71 2.06 10.99 13.18
C TYR A 71 1.49 10.98 11.75
N LYS A 72 2.22 10.50 10.74
CA LYS A 72 1.75 10.41 9.35
C LYS A 72 1.42 8.99 8.90
N THR A 73 1.59 7.98 9.75
CA THR A 73 1.37 6.56 9.41
C THR A 73 -0.06 6.31 8.89
N ASP A 74 -1.07 6.87 9.55
CA ASP A 74 -2.48 6.70 9.15
C ASP A 74 -2.77 7.34 7.80
N LEU A 75 -2.19 8.51 7.54
CA LEU A 75 -2.31 9.21 6.28
C LEU A 75 -1.63 8.45 5.14
N ILE A 76 -0.41 7.95 5.36
CA ILE A 76 0.28 7.09 4.38
C ILE A 76 -0.52 5.82 4.12
N HIS A 77 -1.12 5.22 5.15
CA HIS A 77 -1.96 4.04 4.99
C HIS A 77 -3.24 4.35 4.19
N SER A 78 -3.86 5.52 4.40
CA SER A 78 -5.03 5.97 3.62
C SER A 78 -4.70 6.07 2.13
N GLU A 79 -3.59 6.72 1.79
CA GLU A 79 -3.23 7.03 0.41
C GLU A 79 -2.52 5.88 -0.32
N LEU A 80 -1.67 5.14 0.39
CA LEU A 80 -0.76 4.14 -0.20
C LEU A 80 -0.99 2.71 0.33
N GLY A 81 -1.96 2.47 1.22
CA GLY A 81 -2.17 1.16 1.85
C GLY A 81 -2.60 0.03 0.90
N GLU A 82 -3.05 0.37 -0.31
CA GLU A 82 -3.32 -0.60 -1.39
C GLU A 82 -2.02 -1.05 -2.10
N CYS A 83 -0.91 -0.32 -1.95
CA CYS A 83 0.39 -0.74 -2.48
C CYS A 83 0.91 -1.98 -1.75
N ASP A 84 1.68 -2.81 -2.44
CA ASP A 84 2.30 -4.00 -1.85
C ASP A 84 3.64 -3.68 -1.16
N VAL A 85 4.33 -2.65 -1.62
CA VAL A 85 5.58 -2.16 -1.04
C VAL A 85 5.55 -0.63 -1.01
N ILE A 86 5.88 -0.04 0.14
CA ILE A 86 5.95 1.42 0.31
C ILE A 86 7.33 1.77 0.87
N CYS A 87 8.11 2.49 0.09
CA CYS A 87 9.43 2.98 0.44
C CYS A 87 9.33 4.41 0.99
N VAL A 88 9.70 4.59 2.24
CA VAL A 88 9.60 5.87 2.95
C VAL A 88 11.00 6.39 3.26
N SER A 89 11.31 7.58 2.77
CA SER A 89 12.56 8.30 3.06
C SER A 89 12.30 9.53 3.94
N GLU A 90 13.36 10.02 4.59
CA GLU A 90 13.30 11.05 5.64
C GLU A 90 12.27 10.77 6.74
N THR A 91 12.31 9.56 7.30
CA THR A 91 11.44 9.20 8.42
C THR A 91 11.67 10.10 9.64
N LYS A 92 12.90 10.60 9.84
CA LYS A 92 13.35 11.43 10.97
C LYS A 92 13.04 10.80 12.33
N LEU A 93 12.98 9.48 12.36
CA LEU A 93 12.79 8.71 13.58
C LEU A 93 14.12 8.54 14.31
N LYS A 94 14.04 8.46 15.64
CA LYS A 94 15.18 8.18 16.50
C LYS A 94 15.10 6.74 17.01
N ALA A 95 16.24 6.13 17.32
CA ALA A 95 16.32 4.75 17.78
C ALA A 95 15.52 4.48 19.09
N ASN A 96 15.23 5.51 19.87
CA ASN A 96 14.41 5.42 21.09
C ASN A 96 12.90 5.52 20.82
N VAL A 97 12.47 5.78 19.58
CA VAL A 97 11.05 5.75 19.19
C VAL A 97 10.67 4.31 18.92
N GLY A 98 9.90 3.73 19.85
CA GLY A 98 9.33 2.40 19.69
C GLY A 98 8.48 2.30 18.42
N SER A 99 8.56 1.16 17.74
CA SER A 99 7.92 0.96 16.44
C SER A 99 6.42 0.67 16.51
N THR A 100 5.83 0.72 17.71
CA THR A 100 4.40 0.44 17.93
C THR A 100 3.52 1.41 17.14
N ASP A 101 3.88 2.70 17.10
CA ASP A 101 3.13 3.74 16.38
C ASP A 101 3.40 3.75 14.85
N LEU A 102 4.29 2.86 14.40
CA LEU A 102 4.66 2.69 12.99
C LEU A 102 4.01 1.45 12.38
N VAL A 103 3.28 0.66 13.16
CA VAL A 103 2.64 -0.56 12.65
C VAL A 103 1.51 -0.17 11.71
N MET A 104 1.60 -0.63 10.46
CA MET A 104 0.57 -0.45 9.45
C MET A 104 -0.21 -1.76 9.26
N PRO A 105 -1.56 -1.75 9.25
CA PRO A 105 -2.35 -2.96 9.06
C PRO A 105 -2.03 -3.67 7.73
N ASN A 106 -1.91 -5.00 7.77
CA ASN A 106 -1.57 -5.86 6.62
C ASN A 106 -0.14 -5.70 6.07
N PHE A 107 0.75 -5.04 6.81
CA PHE A 107 2.17 -4.97 6.51
C PHE A 107 2.98 -5.72 7.58
N HIS A 108 4.17 -6.17 7.19
CA HIS A 108 5.14 -6.74 8.11
C HIS A 108 5.56 -5.72 9.18
N ASN A 109 6.11 -6.22 10.29
CA ASN A 109 6.61 -5.36 11.35
C ASN A 109 7.66 -4.36 10.79
N PRO A 110 7.49 -3.04 11.01
CA PRO A 110 8.39 -2.00 10.48
C PRO A 110 9.85 -2.18 10.92
N ASP A 111 10.12 -2.79 12.08
CA ASP A 111 11.50 -3.02 12.57
C ASP A 111 12.34 -3.90 11.63
N LEU A 112 11.70 -4.73 10.80
CA LEU A 112 12.42 -5.61 9.87
C LEU A 112 13.15 -4.82 8.78
N PHE A 113 12.62 -3.68 8.37
CA PHE A 113 13.07 -2.92 7.20
C PHE A 113 13.26 -1.43 7.51
N ARG A 114 13.53 -1.10 8.78
CA ARG A 114 13.85 0.24 9.27
C ARG A 114 15.36 0.45 9.36
N LYS A 115 15.82 1.65 8.99
CA LYS A 115 17.19 2.13 9.20
C LYS A 115 17.11 3.59 9.64
N ASP A 116 17.33 3.83 10.92
CA ASP A 116 17.39 5.18 11.49
C ASP A 116 18.77 5.78 11.31
N ARG A 117 18.84 7.11 11.23
CA ARG A 117 20.10 7.85 11.23
C ARG A 117 20.55 8.11 12.67
N SER A 118 21.83 7.86 12.97
CA SER A 118 22.41 8.04 14.30
C SER A 118 22.72 9.51 14.65
N THR A 119 22.86 10.39 13.65
CA THR A 119 23.25 11.79 13.83
C THR A 119 22.03 12.73 13.86
N ASP A 120 22.09 13.79 14.68
CA ASP A 120 21.13 14.89 14.60
C ASP A 120 21.26 15.57 13.23
N GLY A 121 20.16 15.66 12.47
CA GLY A 121 20.20 16.21 11.09
C GLY A 121 19.15 15.67 10.11
N GLY A 122 18.29 14.74 10.52
CA GLY A 122 17.26 14.16 9.65
C GLY A 122 17.78 13.08 8.70
N GLY A 123 16.87 12.39 8.02
CA GLY A 123 17.16 11.18 7.23
C GLY A 123 16.39 9.97 7.75
N GLY A 124 16.89 8.78 7.45
CA GLY A 124 16.30 7.52 7.87
C GLY A 124 15.27 6.98 6.87
N ILE A 125 15.23 5.64 6.79
CA ILE A 125 14.49 4.89 5.78
C ILE A 125 13.62 3.83 6.45
N LEU A 126 12.43 3.62 5.91
CA LEU A 126 11.54 2.54 6.27
C LEU A 126 10.89 1.97 5.02
N ILE A 127 10.88 0.65 4.87
CA ILE A 127 10.14 -0.03 3.81
C ILE A 127 8.99 -0.83 4.43
N TYR A 128 7.76 -0.46 4.13
CA TYR A 128 6.60 -1.30 4.42
C TYR A 128 6.45 -2.35 3.32
N VAL A 129 6.38 -3.63 3.71
CA VAL A 129 6.12 -4.74 2.79
C VAL A 129 4.85 -5.45 3.23
N ARG A 130 3.89 -5.65 2.33
CA ARG A 130 2.64 -6.33 2.62
C ARG A 130 2.91 -7.70 3.23
N ASP A 131 2.22 -8.04 4.32
CA ASP A 131 2.44 -9.27 5.09
C ASP A 131 2.25 -10.56 4.27
N SER A 132 1.49 -10.44 3.18
CA SER A 132 1.26 -11.50 2.19
C SER A 132 2.46 -11.81 1.30
N LEU A 133 3.47 -10.95 1.23
CA LEU A 133 4.68 -11.16 0.45
C LEU A 133 5.78 -11.80 1.31
N HIS A 134 6.44 -12.81 0.73
CA HIS A 134 7.68 -13.32 1.33
C HIS A 134 8.82 -12.36 1.01
N CYS A 135 9.50 -11.89 2.05
CA CYS A 135 10.56 -10.90 1.90
C CYS A 135 11.70 -11.15 2.90
N LYS A 136 12.89 -10.66 2.55
CA LYS A 136 14.09 -10.75 3.38
C LYS A 136 14.94 -9.49 3.20
N ARG A 137 15.34 -8.86 4.31
CA ARG A 137 16.32 -7.76 4.27
C ARG A 137 17.69 -8.31 3.86
N ARG A 138 18.34 -7.62 2.92
CA ARG A 138 19.67 -7.93 2.38
C ARG A 138 20.67 -6.87 2.85
N SER A 139 20.94 -6.86 4.15
CA SER A 139 21.89 -5.91 4.75
C SER A 139 23.32 -6.07 4.24
N ASP A 140 23.66 -7.25 3.68
CA ASP A 140 24.92 -7.51 3.00
C ASP A 140 25.12 -6.65 1.72
N LEU A 141 24.03 -6.22 1.10
CA LEU A 141 24.03 -5.34 -0.08
C LEU A 141 24.09 -3.86 0.28
N GLU A 142 23.81 -3.49 1.53
CA GLU A 142 23.79 -2.08 1.96
C GLU A 142 25.22 -1.51 2.01
N ILE A 143 25.34 -0.20 1.75
CA ILE A 143 26.56 0.58 1.92
C ILE A 143 26.42 1.42 3.19
N ALA A 144 27.47 1.51 4.01
CA ALA A 144 27.37 2.16 5.32
C ALA A 144 27.20 3.68 5.19
N GLU A 145 27.90 4.28 4.22
CA GLU A 145 27.97 5.70 3.94
C GLU A 145 26.80 6.23 3.10
N LEU A 146 25.95 5.32 2.61
CA LEU A 146 24.71 5.65 1.89
C LEU A 146 23.51 5.20 2.72
N GLU A 147 22.56 6.10 2.90
CA GLU A 147 21.29 5.73 3.53
C GLU A 147 20.51 4.88 2.52
N SER A 148 20.52 3.57 2.72
CA SER A 148 19.75 2.63 1.92
C SER A 148 19.27 1.43 2.74
N VAL A 149 18.13 0.86 2.36
CA VAL A 149 17.63 -0.44 2.83
C VAL A 149 17.33 -1.31 1.62
N CYS A 150 17.85 -2.54 1.61
CA CYS A 150 17.65 -3.50 0.52
C CYS A 150 16.73 -4.65 0.98
N VAL A 151 15.67 -4.93 0.23
CA VAL A 151 14.72 -6.01 0.54
C VAL A 151 14.50 -6.89 -0.69
N GLU A 152 14.83 -8.17 -0.56
CA GLU A 152 14.54 -9.18 -1.58
C GLU A 152 13.11 -9.68 -1.38
N ILE A 153 12.30 -9.59 -2.43
CA ILE A 153 10.90 -10.06 -2.45
C ILE A 153 10.82 -11.32 -3.30
N THR A 154 10.23 -12.36 -2.73
CA THR A 154 9.99 -13.64 -3.41
C THR A 154 8.52 -13.77 -3.76
N THR A 155 8.27 -14.06 -5.03
CA THR A 155 6.95 -14.23 -5.60
C THR A 155 6.84 -15.61 -6.23
N LYS A 156 5.69 -15.93 -6.84
CA LYS A 156 5.54 -17.20 -7.58
C LYS A 156 6.32 -17.22 -8.89
N THR A 157 6.54 -16.05 -9.50
CA THR A 157 7.14 -15.90 -10.82
C THR A 157 8.62 -15.54 -10.77
N GLY A 158 9.21 -15.47 -9.57
CA GLY A 158 10.62 -15.15 -9.39
C GLY A 158 10.86 -14.24 -8.19
N ARG A 159 12.07 -13.67 -8.14
CA ARG A 159 12.49 -12.75 -7.09
C ARG A 159 12.94 -11.44 -7.71
N PHE A 160 12.78 -10.36 -6.95
CA PHE A 160 13.30 -9.05 -7.30
C PHE A 160 13.77 -8.34 -6.04
N LEU A 161 14.65 -7.36 -6.21
CA LEU A 161 15.21 -6.56 -5.14
C LEU A 161 14.59 -5.16 -5.17
N VAL A 162 14.06 -4.72 -4.04
CA VAL A 162 13.65 -3.34 -3.81
C VAL A 162 14.73 -2.66 -2.98
N VAL A 163 15.19 -1.51 -3.44
CA VAL A 163 16.20 -0.69 -2.76
C VAL A 163 15.62 0.68 -2.52
N CYS A 164 15.33 1.00 -1.25
CA CYS A 164 15.02 2.37 -0.88
C CYS A 164 16.31 3.09 -0.52
N PHE A 165 16.56 4.26 -1.10
CA PHE A 165 17.74 5.08 -0.78
C PHE A 165 17.37 6.53 -0.49
N TYR A 166 18.28 7.22 0.21
CA TYR A 166 18.20 8.65 0.47
C TYR A 166 19.60 9.28 0.34
N ARG A 167 19.70 10.33 -0.47
CA ARG A 167 20.90 11.15 -0.61
C ARG A 167 20.58 12.57 -0.15
N PRO A 168 21.24 13.08 0.91
CA PRO A 168 21.02 14.46 1.38
C PRO A 168 21.32 15.52 0.30
N PRO A 169 20.66 16.69 0.32
CA PRO A 169 20.83 17.73 -0.70
C PRO A 169 22.25 18.30 -0.78
N ASN A 170 22.92 18.41 0.37
CA ASN A 170 24.29 18.92 0.46
C ASN A 170 25.34 17.80 0.49
N ALA A 171 24.99 16.59 0.01
CA ALA A 171 25.91 15.47 0.01
C ALA A 171 27.12 15.74 -0.92
N PRO A 172 28.35 15.36 -0.49
CA PRO A 172 29.56 15.54 -1.30
C PRO A 172 29.47 14.73 -2.60
N VAL A 173 30.32 15.07 -3.58
CA VAL A 173 30.39 14.33 -4.86
C VAL A 173 30.66 12.84 -4.65
N THR A 174 31.38 12.48 -3.58
CA THR A 174 31.66 11.10 -3.15
C THR A 174 30.41 10.27 -2.84
N SER A 175 29.27 10.90 -2.58
CA SER A 175 28.00 10.18 -2.41
C SER A 175 27.57 9.40 -3.66
N LEU A 176 27.95 9.87 -4.86
CA LEU A 176 27.70 9.12 -6.09
C LEU A 176 28.66 7.94 -6.25
N ASP A 177 29.87 8.00 -5.68
CA ASP A 177 30.76 6.82 -5.59
C ASP A 177 30.11 5.74 -4.70
N HIS A 178 29.50 6.12 -3.58
CA HIS A 178 28.76 5.17 -2.74
C HIS A 178 27.52 4.59 -3.44
N PHE A 179 26.85 5.39 -4.28
CA PHE A 179 25.74 4.91 -5.11
C PHE A 179 26.21 3.92 -6.18
N GLU A 180 27.36 4.16 -6.82
CA GLU A 180 27.98 3.18 -7.74
C GLU A 180 28.37 1.88 -7.01
N ASN A 181 28.98 1.97 -5.82
CA ASN A 181 29.30 0.78 -5.02
C ASN A 181 28.05 -0.03 -4.62
N LEU A 182 26.93 0.64 -4.35
CA LEU A 182 25.65 -0.02 -4.12
C LEU A 182 25.19 -0.73 -5.40
N LEU A 183 25.26 -0.08 -6.55
CA LEU A 183 24.91 -0.65 -7.85
C LEU A 183 25.75 -1.88 -8.19
N ASP A 184 27.07 -1.83 -7.96
CA ASP A 184 27.96 -2.99 -8.13
C ASP A 184 27.43 -4.20 -7.35
N LYS A 185 27.07 -4.01 -6.07
CA LYS A 185 26.54 -5.11 -5.24
C LYS A 185 25.18 -5.61 -5.68
N VAL A 186 24.23 -4.73 -6.00
CA VAL A 186 22.85 -5.15 -6.26
C VAL A 186 22.68 -5.74 -7.65
N ILE A 187 23.40 -5.22 -8.65
CA ILE A 187 23.35 -5.73 -10.03
C ILE A 187 24.04 -7.09 -10.14
N ASP A 188 25.15 -7.32 -9.41
CA ASP A 188 25.84 -8.62 -9.34
C ASP A 188 24.96 -9.76 -8.79
N THR A 189 23.83 -9.43 -8.15
CA THR A 189 22.90 -10.46 -7.66
C THR A 189 22.09 -11.18 -8.74
N ASP A 190 22.23 -10.78 -10.01
CA ASP A 190 21.49 -11.27 -11.19
C ASP A 190 19.96 -11.25 -10.97
N LYS A 191 19.46 -10.21 -10.30
CA LYS A 191 18.04 -10.00 -10.01
C LYS A 191 17.50 -8.82 -10.79
N ASN A 192 16.18 -8.81 -10.93
CA ASN A 192 15.48 -7.57 -11.26
C ASN A 192 15.60 -6.62 -10.07
N VAL A 193 16.14 -5.42 -10.29
CA VAL A 193 16.39 -4.41 -9.26
C VAL A 193 15.49 -3.21 -9.53
N ILE A 194 14.84 -2.74 -8.47
CA ILE A 194 14.01 -1.55 -8.44
C ILE A 194 14.57 -0.65 -7.34
N LEU A 195 15.19 0.45 -7.72
CA LEU A 195 15.72 1.44 -6.79
C LEU A 195 14.83 2.67 -6.79
N LEU A 196 14.41 3.13 -5.62
CA LEU A 196 13.58 4.32 -5.50
C LEU A 196 13.85 5.08 -4.20
N GLY A 197 13.62 6.37 -4.24
CA GLY A 197 13.87 7.26 -3.11
C GLY A 197 14.36 8.61 -3.59
N ASP A 198 14.87 9.42 -2.67
CA ASP A 198 15.24 10.82 -2.95
C ASP A 198 16.75 10.94 -3.21
N LEU A 199 17.10 11.36 -4.43
CA LEU A 199 18.47 11.56 -4.88
C LEU A 199 18.97 12.99 -4.59
N ASN A 200 18.05 13.93 -4.34
CA ASN A 200 18.31 15.36 -4.30
C ASN A 200 19.17 15.88 -5.47
N ILE A 201 18.95 15.33 -6.67
CA ILE A 201 19.53 15.80 -7.94
C ILE A 201 18.36 16.01 -8.88
N ASP A 202 18.22 17.22 -9.42
CA ASP A 202 17.14 17.54 -10.37
C ASP A 202 17.38 16.87 -11.73
N LEU A 203 16.72 15.73 -11.94
CA LEU A 203 16.89 14.94 -13.15
C LEU A 203 16.29 15.59 -14.40
N LEU A 204 15.41 16.59 -14.25
CA LEU A 204 14.91 17.37 -15.39
C LEU A 204 15.98 18.28 -15.98
N LYS A 205 17.02 18.62 -15.20
CA LYS A 205 18.16 19.44 -15.62
C LYS A 205 19.44 18.62 -15.83
N ALA A 206 19.40 17.32 -15.60
CA ALA A 206 20.56 16.46 -15.78
C ALA A 206 20.89 16.34 -17.28
N SER A 207 22.09 16.78 -17.68
CA SER A 207 22.57 16.59 -19.05
C SER A 207 22.86 15.11 -19.32
N PRO A 208 22.82 14.65 -20.59
CA PRO A 208 23.26 13.29 -20.94
C PRO A 208 24.70 12.97 -20.54
N THR A 209 25.54 14.00 -20.37
CA THR A 209 26.94 13.88 -19.93
C THR A 209 27.12 13.96 -18.41
N SER A 210 26.04 14.15 -17.66
CA SER A 210 26.07 14.23 -16.20
C SER A 210 26.57 12.92 -15.59
N ARG A 211 27.16 13.00 -14.39
CA ARG A 211 27.66 11.81 -13.69
C ARG A 211 26.55 10.77 -13.49
N ILE A 212 25.35 11.20 -13.11
CA ILE A 212 24.22 10.29 -12.91
C ILE A 212 23.80 9.62 -14.21
N SER A 213 23.77 10.32 -15.35
CA SER A 213 23.44 9.71 -16.65
C SER A 213 24.45 8.64 -17.06
N ARG A 214 25.75 8.87 -16.83
CA ARG A 214 26.81 7.87 -17.10
C ARG A 214 26.70 6.66 -16.19
N ILE A 215 26.34 6.85 -14.92
CA ILE A 215 26.06 5.75 -13.99
C ILE A 215 24.89 4.93 -14.52
N CYS A 216 23.78 5.56 -14.89
CA CYS A 216 22.61 4.87 -15.45
C CYS A 216 22.97 4.00 -16.66
N GLU A 217 23.72 4.56 -17.61
CA GLU A 217 24.20 3.85 -18.80
C GLU A 217 25.12 2.67 -18.45
N ARG A 218 26.11 2.90 -17.57
CA ARG A 218 27.08 1.88 -17.15
C ARG A 218 26.41 0.66 -16.50
N TYR A 219 25.40 0.89 -15.67
CA TYR A 219 24.72 -0.16 -14.91
C TYR A 219 23.44 -0.67 -15.59
N GLY A 220 23.10 -0.16 -16.78
CA GLY A 220 21.89 -0.54 -17.51
C GLY A 220 20.61 -0.28 -16.72
N ILE A 221 20.56 0.81 -15.95
CA ILE A 221 19.38 1.22 -15.19
C ILE A 221 18.72 2.44 -15.80
N GLU A 222 17.39 2.48 -15.80
CA GLU A 222 16.63 3.56 -16.40
C GLU A 222 15.62 4.14 -15.42
N ASN A 223 15.56 5.48 -15.32
CA ASN A 223 14.54 6.17 -14.53
C ASN A 223 13.21 6.16 -15.28
N VAL A 224 12.17 5.59 -14.67
CA VAL A 224 10.83 5.52 -15.25
C VAL A 224 9.97 6.75 -14.95
N VAL A 225 10.32 7.52 -13.90
CA VAL A 225 9.63 8.77 -13.55
C VAL A 225 10.09 9.88 -14.47
N LYS A 226 9.16 10.59 -15.12
CA LYS A 226 9.46 11.70 -16.04
C LYS A 226 8.88 13.05 -15.61
N GLU A 227 8.02 13.04 -14.61
CA GLU A 227 7.32 14.23 -14.11
C GLU A 227 8.00 14.79 -12.85
N PRO A 228 7.83 16.08 -12.52
CA PRO A 228 8.33 16.65 -11.27
C PRO A 228 7.75 15.94 -10.05
N THR A 229 8.61 15.63 -9.08
CA THR A 229 8.24 14.98 -7.82
C THR A 229 8.29 15.93 -6.63
N ARG A 230 8.85 17.12 -6.79
CA ARG A 230 8.83 18.16 -5.75
C ARG A 230 8.41 19.48 -6.39
N ILE A 231 7.25 19.97 -5.98
CA ILE A 231 6.65 21.21 -6.49
C ILE A 231 6.55 22.20 -5.34
N THR A 232 7.25 23.31 -5.46
CA THR A 232 7.19 24.45 -4.54
C THR A 232 6.51 25.64 -5.22
N SER A 233 6.35 26.76 -4.51
CA SER A 233 5.86 28.00 -5.11
C SER A 233 6.74 28.56 -6.23
N SER A 234 8.01 28.12 -6.32
CA SER A 234 9.01 28.70 -7.24
C SER A 234 9.67 27.68 -8.15
N THR A 235 9.58 26.38 -7.86
CA THR A 235 10.31 25.33 -8.58
C THR A 235 9.47 24.08 -8.76
N ALA A 236 9.65 23.39 -9.88
CA ALA A 236 9.20 22.02 -10.11
C ALA A 236 10.42 21.17 -10.51
N THR A 237 10.80 20.21 -9.67
CA THR A 237 12.02 19.40 -9.83
C THR A 237 11.70 17.92 -9.71
N LEU A 238 12.45 17.08 -10.42
CA LEU A 238 12.37 15.62 -10.28
C LEU A 238 13.54 15.15 -9.42
N LEU A 239 13.26 14.84 -8.16
CA LEU A 239 14.27 14.42 -7.17
C LEU A 239 14.13 12.95 -6.76
N ASP A 240 12.96 12.36 -7.00
CA ASP A 240 12.58 11.04 -6.49
C ASP A 240 12.48 10.00 -7.63
N PRO A 241 13.61 9.56 -8.24
CA PRO A 241 13.57 8.62 -9.34
C PRO A 241 13.09 7.23 -8.91
N ILE A 242 12.61 6.48 -9.90
CA ILE A 242 12.48 5.03 -9.82
C ILE A 242 13.35 4.43 -10.92
N TYR A 243 14.49 3.87 -10.54
CA TYR A 243 15.40 3.18 -11.44
C TYR A 243 15.09 1.69 -11.54
N MET A 244 15.09 1.16 -12.75
CA MET A 244 14.90 -0.27 -13.01
C MET A 244 15.96 -0.77 -13.99
N ASN A 245 16.48 -1.98 -13.76
CA ASN A 245 17.38 -2.66 -14.71
C ASN A 245 16.66 -3.54 -15.74
N ASN A 246 15.34 -3.71 -15.61
CA ASN A 246 14.54 -4.50 -16.53
C ASN A 246 13.15 -3.88 -16.72
N LEU A 247 13.02 -3.04 -17.74
CA LEU A 247 11.77 -2.35 -18.06
C LEU A 247 10.68 -3.26 -18.64
N SER A 248 11.00 -4.48 -19.08
CA SER A 248 9.98 -5.44 -19.58
C SER A 248 8.95 -5.83 -18.51
N LEU A 249 9.30 -5.62 -17.24
CA LEU A 249 8.42 -5.86 -16.10
C LEU A 249 7.47 -4.70 -15.81
N LEU A 250 7.79 -3.49 -16.26
CA LEU A 250 7.01 -2.30 -15.97
C LEU A 250 5.67 -2.36 -16.71
N ARG A 251 4.57 -2.22 -15.97
CA ARG A 251 3.23 -2.06 -16.52
C ARG A 251 2.80 -0.61 -16.56
N ASN A 252 3.08 0.12 -15.48
CA ASN A 252 2.70 1.51 -15.33
C ASN A 252 3.65 2.23 -14.38
N SER A 253 3.79 3.54 -14.57
CA SER A 253 4.52 4.45 -13.68
C SER A 253 3.75 5.77 -13.59
N MET A 254 3.61 6.32 -12.39
CA MET A 254 2.90 7.58 -12.17
C MET A 254 3.49 8.36 -11.00
N VAL A 255 3.27 9.67 -11.00
CA VAL A 255 3.49 10.56 -9.86
C VAL A 255 2.13 10.94 -9.28
N LEU A 256 1.94 10.68 -7.99
CA LEU A 256 0.70 11.01 -7.30
C LEU A 256 0.76 12.44 -6.76
N PRO A 257 -0.39 13.10 -6.52
CA PRO A 257 -0.40 14.37 -5.80
C PRO A 257 0.25 14.23 -4.43
N SER A 258 1.01 15.25 -4.02
CA SER A 258 1.54 15.27 -2.65
C SER A 258 0.40 15.38 -1.64
N PHE A 259 0.51 14.61 -0.56
CA PHE A 259 -0.49 14.57 0.51
C PHE A 259 0.08 14.82 1.91
N CYS A 260 1.40 14.68 2.13
CA CYS A 260 1.97 14.79 3.48
C CYS A 260 3.34 15.49 3.59
N SER A 261 3.92 15.92 2.47
CA SER A 261 5.16 16.69 2.40
C SER A 261 5.13 17.61 1.16
N ASP A 262 6.24 18.24 0.82
CA ASP A 262 6.42 18.94 -0.47
C ASP A 262 6.85 17.98 -1.60
N HIS A 263 7.00 16.68 -1.31
CA HIS A 263 7.30 15.64 -2.28
C HIS A 263 6.05 14.82 -2.63
N SER A 264 5.82 14.68 -3.93
CA SER A 264 4.84 13.81 -4.54
C SER A 264 5.30 12.35 -4.51
N PRO A 265 4.44 11.39 -4.11
CA PRO A 265 4.76 9.98 -4.17
C PRO A 265 4.97 9.50 -5.61
N THR A 266 5.93 8.62 -5.81
CA THR A 266 6.13 7.92 -7.09
C THR A 266 5.62 6.49 -6.98
N LEU A 267 4.91 6.00 -7.99
CA LEU A 267 4.30 4.67 -7.97
C LEU A 267 4.58 3.93 -9.28
N ILE A 268 4.92 2.65 -9.16
CA ILE A 268 4.99 1.73 -10.29
C ILE A 268 4.12 0.49 -10.07
N GLU A 269 3.68 -0.09 -11.17
CA GLU A 269 3.08 -1.40 -11.22
C GLU A 269 3.99 -2.32 -12.05
N ILE A 270 4.37 -3.46 -11.48
CA ILE A 270 5.26 -4.43 -12.13
C ILE A 270 4.60 -5.79 -12.29
N ASN A 271 4.95 -6.51 -13.36
CA ASN A 271 4.44 -7.85 -13.66
C ASN A 271 5.15 -8.92 -12.82
N PHE A 272 4.66 -9.14 -11.60
CA PHE A 272 5.06 -10.24 -10.73
C PHE A 272 3.85 -10.82 -10.04
N SER A 273 3.67 -12.14 -10.09
CA SER A 273 2.54 -12.77 -9.43
C SER A 273 2.81 -12.97 -7.94
N PRO A 274 2.18 -12.19 -7.04
CA PRO A 274 2.42 -12.32 -5.61
C PRO A 274 2.08 -13.74 -5.14
N ALA A 275 2.87 -14.24 -4.18
CA ALA A 275 2.53 -15.46 -3.48
C ALA A 275 1.24 -15.23 -2.71
N ARG A 276 0.09 -15.66 -3.28
CA ARG A 276 -1.20 -15.52 -2.61
C ARG A 276 -1.13 -16.14 -1.21
N GLN A 277 -1.22 -15.33 -0.15
CA GLN A 277 -1.61 -15.85 1.16
C GLN A 277 -2.98 -16.50 0.98
N LYS A 278 -3.03 -17.81 1.22
CA LYS A 278 -4.29 -18.53 1.22
C LYS A 278 -5.14 -18.01 2.38
N ALA A 279 -6.45 -17.99 2.19
CA ALA A 279 -7.36 -17.75 3.30
C ALA A 279 -7.01 -18.74 4.43
N TYR A 280 -6.86 -18.22 5.64
CA TYR A 280 -6.44 -19.00 6.80
C TYR A 280 -7.47 -18.88 7.91
N SER A 281 -7.55 -19.90 8.76
CA SER A 281 -8.45 -19.89 9.91
C SER A 281 -7.75 -19.20 11.09
N LYS A 282 -8.37 -18.14 11.62
CA LYS A 282 -7.95 -17.49 12.87
C LYS A 282 -8.98 -17.77 13.96
N VAL A 283 -8.53 -18.01 15.17
CA VAL A 283 -9.41 -18.10 16.34
C VAL A 283 -9.55 -16.69 16.93
N VAL A 284 -10.78 -16.22 17.11
CA VAL A 284 -11.11 -14.91 17.67
C VAL A 284 -12.16 -15.08 18.77
N TYR A 285 -12.23 -14.11 19.70
CA TYR A 285 -13.31 -14.07 20.68
C TYR A 285 -14.65 -13.79 19.99
N ASP A 286 -15.67 -14.52 20.38
CA ASP A 286 -17.04 -14.32 19.95
C ASP A 286 -17.80 -13.47 20.96
N TYR A 287 -17.57 -12.15 20.87
CA TYR A 287 -18.18 -11.18 21.78
C TYR A 287 -19.73 -11.19 21.74
N GLU A 288 -20.36 -11.64 20.65
CA GLU A 288 -21.83 -11.76 20.60
C GLU A 288 -22.35 -12.88 21.51
N SER A 289 -21.53 -13.90 21.77
CA SER A 289 -21.91 -15.10 22.54
C SER A 289 -21.29 -15.12 23.95
N GLY A 290 -20.75 -14.00 24.42
CA GLY A 290 -20.13 -13.89 25.74
C GLY A 290 -21.15 -13.97 26.89
N ASP A 291 -20.80 -14.67 27.97
CA ASP A 291 -21.56 -14.65 29.23
C ASP A 291 -21.15 -13.44 30.07
N TYR A 292 -21.67 -12.27 29.68
CA TYR A 292 -21.39 -11.02 30.37
C TYR A 292 -21.98 -10.95 31.78
N ALA A 293 -23.04 -11.71 32.07
CA ALA A 293 -23.63 -11.73 33.40
C ALA A 293 -22.65 -12.34 34.40
N SER A 294 -22.11 -13.52 34.09
CA SER A 294 -21.11 -14.19 34.93
C SER A 294 -19.78 -13.42 34.98
N ALA A 295 -19.34 -12.86 33.85
CA ALA A 295 -18.16 -12.00 33.78
C ALA A 295 -18.26 -10.79 34.73
N ASN A 296 -19.40 -10.09 34.70
CA ASN A 296 -19.65 -8.95 35.57
C ASN A 296 -19.75 -9.36 37.04
N MET A 297 -20.40 -10.48 37.35
CA MET A 297 -20.46 -11.00 38.71
C MET A 297 -19.07 -11.36 39.26
N TYR A 298 -18.20 -11.95 38.44
CA TYR A 298 -16.81 -12.23 38.82
C TYR A 298 -16.05 -10.94 39.14
N LEU A 299 -16.12 -9.95 38.25
CA LEU A 299 -15.43 -8.67 38.44
C LEU A 299 -15.94 -7.90 39.67
N GLN A 300 -17.23 -7.97 39.97
CA GLN A 300 -17.84 -7.34 41.15
C GLN A 300 -17.44 -8.04 42.47
N ARG A 301 -17.25 -9.36 42.45
CA ARG A 301 -16.85 -10.13 43.63
C ARG A 301 -15.35 -10.13 43.89
N LYS A 302 -14.55 -9.70 42.91
CA LYS A 302 -13.09 -9.64 43.02
C LYS A 302 -12.68 -8.57 44.04
N ASN A 303 -11.80 -8.94 44.97
CA ASN A 303 -11.24 -8.01 45.94
C ASN A 303 -10.10 -7.19 45.32
N TRP A 304 -10.45 -6.11 44.63
CA TRP A 304 -9.47 -5.23 43.96
C TRP A 304 -8.48 -4.59 44.94
N ASN A 305 -8.91 -4.30 46.17
CA ASN A 305 -8.05 -3.71 47.20
C ASN A 305 -6.90 -4.63 47.59
N GLU A 306 -7.14 -5.94 47.60
CA GLU A 306 -6.11 -6.95 47.82
C GLU A 306 -5.22 -7.14 46.59
N CYS A 307 -5.80 -7.10 45.38
CA CYS A 307 -5.06 -7.22 44.13
C CYS A 307 -4.01 -6.11 43.95
N PHE A 308 -4.27 -4.92 44.48
CA PHE A 308 -3.36 -3.77 44.37
C PHE A 308 -2.58 -3.47 45.67
N LYS A 309 -2.73 -4.31 46.70
CA LYS A 309 -2.09 -4.08 48.00
C LYS A 309 -0.56 -4.08 47.84
N ASN A 310 0.08 -3.04 48.37
CA ASN A 310 1.54 -2.84 48.33
C ASN A 310 2.15 -2.71 46.91
N VAL A 311 1.35 -2.39 45.90
CA VAL A 311 1.83 -2.09 44.54
C VAL A 311 1.86 -0.58 44.35
N HIS A 312 3.06 0.00 44.24
CA HIS A 312 3.25 1.45 44.05
C HIS A 312 3.64 1.84 42.62
N ASP A 313 3.85 0.85 41.75
CA ASP A 313 4.25 1.03 40.36
C ASP A 313 3.02 0.91 39.45
N ILE A 314 2.71 1.99 38.73
CA ILE A 314 1.56 2.09 37.83
C ILE A 314 1.62 1.07 36.69
N ASN A 315 2.81 0.73 36.20
CA ASN A 315 2.96 -0.27 35.14
C ASN A 315 2.62 -1.67 35.64
N LYS A 316 2.96 -1.97 36.90
CA LYS A 316 2.58 -3.25 37.53
C LYS A 316 1.07 -3.33 37.78
N ILE A 317 0.44 -2.24 38.18
CA ILE A 317 -1.03 -2.16 38.32
C ILE A 317 -1.70 -2.43 36.98
N ASN A 318 -1.26 -1.77 35.90
CA ASN A 318 -1.78 -2.02 34.55
C ASN A 318 -1.59 -3.47 34.10
N GLY A 319 -0.44 -4.06 34.42
CA GLY A 319 -0.18 -5.48 34.16
C GLY A 319 -1.19 -6.41 34.85
N LEU A 320 -1.49 -6.16 36.12
CA LEU A 320 -2.47 -6.95 36.89
C LEU A 320 -3.89 -6.78 36.35
N ILE A 321 -4.29 -5.56 35.99
CA ILE A 321 -5.59 -5.30 35.38
C ILE A 321 -5.70 -6.06 34.05
N ASN A 322 -4.67 -5.98 33.19
CA ASN A 322 -4.67 -6.70 31.92
C ASN A 322 -4.76 -8.22 32.12
N GLN A 323 -4.08 -8.78 33.12
CA GLN A 323 -4.17 -10.20 33.45
C GLN A 323 -5.60 -10.60 33.84
N GLU A 324 -6.27 -9.83 34.69
CA GLU A 324 -7.65 -10.09 35.09
C GLU A 324 -8.62 -9.94 33.91
N VAL A 325 -8.45 -8.92 33.07
CA VAL A 325 -9.26 -8.74 31.86
C VAL A 325 -9.09 -9.91 30.90
N HIS A 326 -7.86 -10.37 30.68
CA HIS A 326 -7.59 -11.56 29.87
C HIS A 326 -8.22 -12.81 30.47
N HIS A 327 -8.11 -13.01 31.78
CA HIS A 327 -8.75 -14.14 32.47
C HIS A 327 -10.27 -14.14 32.29
N VAL A 328 -10.92 -12.97 32.40
CA VAL A 328 -12.36 -12.83 32.15
C VAL A 328 -12.70 -13.14 30.70
N MET A 329 -11.94 -12.60 29.74
CA MET A 329 -12.19 -12.90 28.32
C MET A 329 -12.03 -14.38 28.01
N ASP A 330 -10.98 -15.03 28.52
CA ASP A 330 -10.72 -16.46 28.29
C ASP A 330 -11.76 -17.38 28.94
N THR A 331 -12.33 -16.97 30.07
CA THR A 331 -13.28 -17.78 30.85
C THR A 331 -14.72 -17.61 30.37
N TYR A 332 -15.12 -16.37 30.06
CA TYR A 332 -16.54 -16.02 29.84
C TYR A 332 -16.86 -15.66 28.39
N ILE A 333 -15.87 -15.48 27.52
CA ILE A 333 -16.09 -15.18 26.09
C ILE A 333 -15.63 -16.37 25.25
N PRO A 334 -16.56 -17.12 24.63
CA PRO A 334 -16.19 -18.26 23.83
C PRO A 334 -15.37 -17.83 22.60
N LYS A 335 -14.56 -18.76 22.08
CA LYS A 335 -13.73 -18.52 20.90
C LYS A 335 -14.36 -19.15 19.67
N LYS A 336 -14.42 -18.40 18.57
CA LYS A 336 -14.87 -18.90 17.26
C LYS A 336 -13.75 -18.92 16.23
N LYS A 337 -13.83 -19.85 15.29
CA LYS A 337 -12.94 -19.89 14.11
C LYS A 337 -13.53 -19.00 13.02
N VAL A 338 -12.75 -18.03 12.56
CA VAL A 338 -13.09 -17.19 11.41
C VAL A 338 -12.13 -17.45 10.26
N LEU A 339 -12.67 -17.50 9.04
CA LEU A 339 -11.86 -17.55 7.84
C LEU A 339 -11.42 -16.13 7.49
N VAL A 340 -10.14 -15.84 7.71
CA VAL A 340 -9.53 -14.56 7.33
C VAL A 340 -9.10 -14.66 5.88
N ARG A 341 -9.57 -13.72 5.05
CA ARG A 341 -9.01 -13.52 3.70
C ARG A 341 -8.25 -12.19 3.73
N PRO A 342 -6.93 -12.20 3.45
CA PRO A 342 -6.07 -11.01 3.62
C PRO A 342 -6.46 -9.77 2.82
N ARG A 343 -7.36 -9.88 1.83
CA ARG A 343 -7.83 -8.77 1.00
C ARG A 343 -9.23 -8.27 1.38
N ASP A 344 -9.88 -8.90 2.35
CA ASP A 344 -11.16 -8.39 2.83
C ASP A 344 -10.90 -7.12 3.65
N LYS A 345 -11.50 -6.00 3.25
CA LYS A 345 -11.42 -4.75 4.03
C LYS A 345 -12.02 -4.98 5.43
N PRO A 346 -11.51 -4.32 6.49
CA PRO A 346 -11.91 -4.60 7.89
C PRO A 346 -13.42 -4.55 8.15
N TRP A 347 -14.14 -3.69 7.43
CA TRP A 347 -15.60 -3.53 7.55
C TRP A 347 -16.41 -4.53 6.73
N ILE A 348 -15.77 -5.38 5.89
CA ILE A 348 -16.48 -6.37 5.08
C ILE A 348 -16.65 -7.66 5.89
N THR A 349 -17.75 -7.72 6.63
CA THR A 349 -18.17 -8.90 7.37
C THR A 349 -18.72 -10.00 6.46
N THR A 350 -18.83 -11.22 6.99
CA THR A 350 -19.46 -12.35 6.30
C THR A 350 -20.91 -12.02 5.89
N SER A 351 -21.67 -11.33 6.75
CA SER A 351 -23.05 -10.93 6.47
C SER A 351 -23.14 -9.94 5.31
N ILE A 352 -22.21 -8.98 5.24
CA ILE A 352 -22.11 -8.03 4.12
C ILE A 352 -21.82 -8.79 2.81
N LYS A 353 -20.85 -9.71 2.79
CA LYS A 353 -20.53 -10.50 1.58
C LYS A 353 -21.70 -11.36 1.10
N VAL A 354 -22.48 -11.92 2.02
CA VAL A 354 -23.67 -12.71 1.67
C VAL A 354 -24.71 -11.81 1.00
N LYS A 355 -24.94 -10.60 1.54
CA LYS A 355 -25.85 -9.61 0.93
C LYS A 355 -25.36 -9.10 -0.42
N THR A 356 -24.06 -8.85 -0.61
CA THR A 356 -23.51 -8.44 -1.91
C THR A 356 -23.67 -9.54 -2.97
N LYS A 357 -23.56 -10.82 -2.56
CA LYS A 357 -23.78 -11.96 -3.47
C LYS A 357 -25.25 -12.17 -3.85
N SER A 358 -26.20 -11.77 -3.01
CA SER A 358 -27.62 -11.86 -3.36
C SER A 358 -28.05 -10.75 -4.31
N VAL A 359 -27.49 -9.54 -4.18
CA VAL A 359 -27.79 -8.40 -5.06
C VAL A 359 -27.28 -8.61 -6.49
N ASN A 360 -26.14 -9.30 -6.67
CA ASN A 360 -25.60 -9.59 -8.01
C ASN A 360 -26.27 -10.80 -8.71
N LYS A 361 -27.31 -11.39 -8.10
CA LYS A 361 -28.07 -12.52 -8.66
C LYS A 361 -29.52 -12.15 -9.01
N SER A 362 -29.93 -10.93 -8.72
CA SER A 362 -31.21 -10.30 -9.09
C SER A 362 -30.95 -9.26 -10.16
#